data_AF-A0A7C7PIL0-F1
#
_entry.id   AF-A0A7C7PIL0-F1
#
_cell.length_a   1.000
_cell.length_b   1.000
_cell.length_c   1.000
_cell.angle_alpha   90.00
_cell.angle_beta   90.00
_cell.angle_gamma   90.00
#
_symmetry.space_group_name_H-M   'P 1'
#
loop_
_entity.id
_entity.type
_entity.pdbx_description
1 polymer ?
#
loop_
_entity_poly.entity_id
_entity_poly.type
_entity_poly.pdbx_seq_one_letter_code
_entity_poly.pdbx_strand_id
1 'polypeptide(L)'
;MIAANIRLSIEGKEVVLIRDVIGKAPSEKYTRQDEGSLHIWYEETVLTETREANPDAKVYGLWQTLIASGVIDLDQKLQVLYTNDSKDIGYYLYINSGVMQSGSIFNSELQSLPSSALTEEFSLDDAIILNSDESTLKLPAEQLKTQKEIVKQSLAKKKSNQQRSTMTVVLIIACGLAMDTFLDIQHEKQAQLFSALENKLTVTQDELASLAKRKRYNIPSQKETLTKLYNVTDSLHDEALSASFSLKSNEIVKVFVKNTNVNAARISMLASGDIQTVRVSPEQSVITWVNKNEN
;
A
#
# COMPACT_ATOMS: atom_id res chain seq x y z
N MET A 1 -17.08 -50.54 28.28
CA MET A 1 -17.83 -50.69 27.01
C MET A 1 -18.54 -49.38 26.74
N ILE A 2 -18.20 -48.71 25.65
CA ILE A 2 -18.77 -47.39 25.32
C ILE A 2 -20.11 -47.58 24.62
N ALA A 3 -21.11 -46.83 25.04
CA ALA A 3 -22.43 -46.80 24.43
C ALA A 3 -22.89 -45.36 24.18
N ALA A 4 -23.91 -45.20 23.36
CA ALA A 4 -24.59 -43.92 23.22
C ALA A 4 -25.49 -43.65 24.44
N ASN A 5 -25.72 -42.37 24.72
CA ASN A 5 -26.58 -41.80 25.76
C ASN A 5 -26.15 -42.10 27.22
N ILE A 6 -24.86 -42.42 27.43
CA ILE A 6 -24.27 -42.56 28.77
C ILE A 6 -23.27 -41.42 29.03
N ARG A 7 -23.15 -41.01 30.31
CA ARG A 7 -22.09 -40.10 30.74
C ARG A 7 -20.76 -40.84 30.80
N LEU A 8 -19.73 -40.21 30.26
CA LEU A 8 -18.37 -40.71 30.20
C LEU A 8 -17.42 -39.57 30.59
N SER A 9 -16.28 -39.91 31.18
CA SER A 9 -15.22 -38.94 31.46
C SER A 9 -14.09 -39.14 30.44
N ILE A 10 -14.07 -38.31 29.40
CA ILE A 10 -13.03 -38.33 28.37
C ILE A 10 -12.09 -37.14 28.60
N GLU A 11 -10.77 -37.39 28.66
CA GLU A 11 -9.76 -36.37 28.95
C GLU A 11 -10.04 -35.55 30.24
N GLY A 12 -10.66 -36.18 31.24
CA GLY A 12 -11.04 -35.53 32.50
C GLY A 12 -12.21 -34.53 32.37
N LYS A 13 -12.97 -34.59 31.27
CA LYS A 13 -14.19 -33.79 31.07
C LYS A 13 -15.40 -34.71 31.00
N GLU A 14 -16.47 -34.31 31.69
CA GLU A 14 -17.78 -34.96 31.62
C GLU A 14 -18.41 -34.73 30.24
N VAL A 15 -18.68 -35.83 29.53
CA VAL A 15 -19.26 -35.81 28.20
C VAL A 15 -20.36 -36.86 28.07
N VAL A 16 -21.28 -36.62 27.14
CA VAL A 16 -22.29 -37.59 26.72
C VAL A 16 -22.13 -37.82 25.24
N LEU A 17 -21.97 -39.08 24.85
CA LEU A 17 -21.96 -39.47 23.44
C LEU A 17 -23.39 -39.77 23.02
N ILE A 18 -23.86 -39.23 21.90
CA ILE A 18 -25.16 -39.61 21.33
C ILE A 18 -24.96 -40.41 20.04
N ARG A 19 -26.00 -41.14 19.65
CA ARG A 19 -26.00 -41.87 18.39
C ARG A 19 -25.97 -40.87 17.23
N ASP A 20 -24.91 -40.94 16.46
CA ASP A 20 -24.74 -40.27 15.17
C ASP A 20 -24.65 -41.30 14.04
N VAL A 21 -24.75 -40.81 12.81
CA VAL A 21 -24.70 -41.59 11.57
C VAL A 21 -23.77 -40.89 10.60
N ILE A 22 -22.89 -41.65 9.96
CA ILE A 22 -21.99 -41.18 8.91
C ILE A 22 -22.53 -41.61 7.54
N GLY A 23 -22.40 -40.72 6.56
CA GLY A 23 -22.74 -40.99 5.18
C GLY A 23 -24.11 -40.45 4.81
N LYS A 24 -25.07 -41.35 4.56
CA LYS A 24 -26.42 -40.96 4.12
C LYS A 24 -27.34 -40.71 5.32
N ALA A 25 -28.10 -39.62 5.27
CA ALA A 25 -29.13 -39.34 6.27
C ALA A 25 -30.16 -40.49 6.31
N PRO A 26 -30.42 -41.10 7.49
CA PRO A 26 -31.44 -42.14 7.62
C PRO A 26 -32.85 -41.63 7.37
N SER A 27 -33.13 -40.36 7.72
CA SER A 27 -34.42 -39.70 7.52
C SER A 27 -34.27 -38.18 7.56
N GLU A 28 -35.33 -37.45 7.19
CA GLU A 28 -35.37 -35.97 7.21
C GLU A 28 -35.28 -35.36 8.62
N LYS A 29 -35.45 -36.16 9.67
CA LYS A 29 -35.36 -35.72 11.07
C LYS A 29 -33.93 -35.49 11.56
N TYR A 30 -32.94 -35.87 10.75
CA TYR A 30 -31.54 -35.79 11.10
C TYR A 30 -30.96 -34.43 10.69
N THR A 31 -30.26 -33.79 11.62
CA THR A 31 -29.47 -32.58 11.35
C THR A 31 -28.08 -32.99 10.91
N ARG A 32 -27.54 -32.26 9.93
CA ARG A 32 -26.18 -32.43 9.41
C ARG A 32 -25.21 -31.47 10.08
N GLN A 33 -24.08 -31.98 10.52
CA GLN A 33 -22.90 -31.21 10.90
C GLN A 33 -21.70 -31.70 10.09
N ASP A 34 -20.96 -30.76 9.50
CA ASP A 34 -19.74 -31.05 8.75
C ASP A 34 -18.52 -30.78 9.64
N GLU A 35 -17.65 -31.78 9.80
CA GLU A 35 -16.36 -31.63 10.49
C GLU A 35 -15.24 -32.08 9.53
N GLY A 36 -14.56 -31.09 8.92
CA GLY A 36 -13.60 -31.36 7.85
C GLY A 36 -14.28 -32.00 6.64
N SER A 37 -13.85 -33.22 6.30
CA SER A 37 -14.44 -34.04 5.23
C SER A 37 -15.55 -34.97 5.70
N LEU A 38 -15.82 -35.03 7.01
CA LEU A 38 -16.81 -35.94 7.59
C LEU A 38 -18.19 -35.28 7.62
N HIS A 39 -19.19 -36.02 7.16
CA HIS A 39 -20.60 -35.63 7.21
C HIS A 39 -21.32 -36.45 8.28
N ILE A 40 -21.64 -35.79 9.39
CA ILE A 40 -22.22 -36.41 10.58
C ILE A 40 -23.70 -36.02 10.63
N TRP A 41 -24.55 -37.02 10.85
CA TRP A 41 -26.00 -36.88 10.96
C TRP A 41 -26.45 -37.34 12.34
N TYR A 42 -27.27 -36.54 13.03
CA TYR A 42 -27.83 -36.91 14.33
C TYR A 42 -29.23 -36.35 14.49
N GLU A 43 -30.02 -36.95 15.38
CA GLU A 43 -31.38 -36.48 15.67
C GLU A 43 -31.35 -35.29 16.62
N GLU A 44 -31.98 -34.18 16.23
CA GLU A 44 -31.92 -32.93 17.01
C GLU A 44 -32.74 -33.01 18.31
N THR A 45 -33.82 -33.78 18.31
CA THR A 45 -34.63 -34.10 19.50
C THR A 45 -33.77 -34.78 20.56
N VAL A 46 -33.06 -35.84 20.18
CA VAL A 46 -32.15 -36.58 21.07
C VAL A 46 -31.04 -35.69 21.60
N LEU A 47 -30.44 -34.83 20.77
CA LEU A 47 -29.43 -33.86 21.22
C LEU A 47 -30.01 -32.90 22.28
N THR A 48 -31.23 -32.40 22.04
CA THR A 48 -31.88 -31.44 22.94
C THR A 48 -32.25 -32.11 24.27
N GLU A 49 -32.90 -33.27 24.23
CA GLU A 49 -33.26 -34.06 25.41
C GLU A 49 -32.01 -34.44 26.22
N THR A 50 -30.92 -34.83 25.56
CA THR A 50 -29.67 -35.20 26.22
C THR A 50 -29.03 -34.00 26.93
N ARG A 51 -29.09 -32.81 26.33
CA ARG A 51 -28.59 -31.57 26.94
C ARG A 51 -29.46 -31.12 28.12
N GLU A 52 -30.78 -31.28 28.01
CA GLU A 52 -31.71 -30.97 29.10
C GLU A 52 -31.49 -31.92 30.30
N ALA A 53 -31.28 -33.20 30.03
CA ALA A 53 -30.95 -34.19 31.07
C ALA A 53 -29.54 -34.00 31.67
N ASN A 54 -28.62 -33.40 30.91
CA ASN A 54 -27.21 -33.26 31.29
C ASN A 54 -26.67 -31.85 31.00
N PRO A 55 -27.12 -30.83 31.76
CA PRO A 55 -26.80 -29.43 31.46
C PRO A 55 -25.30 -29.09 31.57
N ASP A 56 -24.57 -29.80 32.43
CA ASP A 56 -23.15 -29.55 32.69
C ASP A 56 -22.20 -30.35 31.77
N ALA A 57 -22.73 -31.30 31.00
CA ALA A 57 -21.92 -32.20 30.17
C ALA A 57 -21.93 -31.74 28.70
N LYS A 58 -20.79 -31.93 28.02
CA LYS A 58 -20.72 -31.66 26.57
C LYS A 58 -21.23 -32.86 25.78
N VAL A 59 -21.95 -32.60 24.69
CA VAL A 59 -22.55 -33.64 23.86
C VAL A 59 -21.83 -33.78 22.52
N TYR A 60 -21.35 -34.99 22.23
CA TYR A 60 -20.61 -35.34 21.01
C TYR A 60 -21.24 -36.54 20.30
N GLY A 61 -20.93 -36.74 19.02
CA GLY A 61 -21.32 -37.95 18.29
C GLY A 61 -20.45 -39.14 18.70
N LEU A 62 -21.03 -40.34 18.71
CA LEU A 62 -20.30 -41.58 18.97
C LEU A 62 -19.22 -41.82 17.91
N TRP A 63 -19.61 -41.90 16.64
CA TRP A 63 -18.68 -42.10 15.53
C TRP A 63 -17.75 -40.92 15.32
N GLN A 64 -18.25 -39.70 15.50
CA GLN A 64 -17.42 -38.49 15.54
C GLN A 64 -16.25 -38.64 16.51
N THR A 65 -16.51 -39.13 17.73
CA THR A 65 -15.50 -39.34 18.77
C THR A 65 -14.55 -40.49 18.44
N LEU A 66 -15.07 -41.62 17.94
CA LEU A 66 -14.24 -42.77 17.56
C LEU A 66 -13.26 -42.44 16.43
N ILE A 67 -13.71 -41.67 15.43
CA ILE A 67 -12.87 -41.21 14.32
C ILE A 67 -11.84 -40.19 14.80
N ALA A 68 -12.24 -39.20 15.60
CA ALA A 68 -11.31 -38.21 16.16
C ALA A 68 -10.22 -38.85 17.04
N SER A 69 -10.56 -39.96 17.68
CA SER A 69 -9.64 -40.75 18.51
C SER A 69 -8.65 -41.59 17.68
N GLY A 70 -8.89 -41.78 16.39
CA GLY A 70 -8.07 -42.64 15.52
C GLY A 70 -8.25 -44.14 15.80
N VAL A 71 -9.38 -44.53 16.40
CA VAL A 71 -9.71 -45.93 16.73
C VAL A 71 -10.18 -46.70 15.48
N ILE A 72 -10.63 -45.97 14.46
CA ILE A 72 -11.11 -46.54 13.20
C ILE A 72 -9.94 -46.82 12.26
N ASP A 73 -9.85 -48.07 11.80
CA ASP A 73 -8.89 -48.51 10.79
C ASP A 73 -9.47 -48.27 9.39
N LEU A 74 -8.85 -47.38 8.60
CA LEU A 74 -9.36 -47.03 7.26
C LEU A 74 -9.13 -48.13 6.22
N ASP A 75 -8.23 -49.08 6.49
CA ASP A 75 -7.94 -50.19 5.58
C ASP A 75 -9.00 -51.31 5.68
N GLN A 76 -9.83 -51.26 6.72
CA GLN A 76 -10.79 -52.30 7.05
C GLN A 76 -12.18 -51.95 6.56
N LYS A 77 -12.72 -52.84 5.72
CA LYS A 77 -14.02 -52.64 5.08
C LYS A 77 -15.19 -52.60 6.07
N LEU A 78 -15.15 -53.41 7.13
CA LEU A 78 -16.24 -53.51 8.09
C LEU A 78 -15.71 -53.55 9.52
N GLN A 79 -16.17 -52.59 10.33
CA GLN A 79 -15.81 -52.47 11.74
C GLN A 79 -17.06 -52.36 12.60
N VAL A 80 -17.06 -53.02 13.75
CA VAL A 80 -18.24 -53.18 14.59
C VAL A 80 -17.96 -52.79 16.03
N LEU A 81 -18.88 -52.04 16.62
CA LEU A 81 -18.92 -51.72 18.04
C LEU A 81 -20.18 -52.37 18.65
N TYR A 82 -20.00 -53.33 19.55
CA TYR A 82 -21.09 -53.91 20.30
C TYR A 82 -21.42 -53.06 21.54
N THR A 83 -22.71 -52.89 21.81
CA THR A 83 -23.20 -52.16 22.99
C THR A 83 -23.63 -53.08 24.13
N ASN A 84 -23.62 -54.40 23.91
CA ASN A 84 -23.96 -55.42 24.89
C ASN A 84 -22.97 -56.59 24.83
N ASP A 85 -22.75 -57.24 25.97
CA ASP A 85 -21.89 -58.43 26.12
C ASP A 85 -22.36 -59.61 25.27
N SER A 86 -23.68 -59.73 25.04
CA SER A 86 -24.27 -60.76 24.17
C SER A 86 -23.98 -60.56 22.68
N LYS A 87 -23.40 -59.42 22.27
CA LYS A 87 -23.08 -59.07 20.86
C LYS A 87 -24.27 -59.05 19.89
N ASP A 88 -25.51 -59.04 20.39
CA ASP A 88 -26.70 -59.00 19.53
C ASP A 88 -27.07 -57.59 19.05
N ILE A 89 -26.60 -56.56 19.77
CA ILE A 89 -26.91 -55.15 19.50
C ILE A 89 -25.61 -54.37 19.41
N GLY A 90 -25.54 -53.49 18.41
CA GLY A 90 -24.35 -52.68 18.18
C GLY A 90 -24.50 -51.70 17.04
N TYR A 91 -23.39 -51.12 16.65
CA TYR A 91 -23.26 -50.24 15.50
C TYR A 91 -22.10 -50.72 14.63
N TYR A 92 -22.21 -50.53 13.32
CA TYR A 92 -21.12 -50.86 12.41
C TYR A 92 -20.77 -49.65 11.55
N LEU A 93 -19.52 -49.62 11.11
CA LEU A 93 -18.99 -48.68 10.13
C LEU A 93 -18.47 -49.48 8.94
N TYR A 94 -19.03 -49.20 7.77
CA TYR A 94 -18.61 -49.75 6.49
C TYR A 94 -17.79 -48.71 5.74
N ILE A 95 -16.62 -49.12 5.25
CA ILE A 95 -15.68 -48.28 4.51
C ILE A 95 -15.42 -48.92 3.15
N ASN A 96 -15.75 -48.21 2.08
CA ASN A 96 -15.41 -48.67 0.72
C ASN A 96 -14.89 -47.50 -0.10
N SER A 97 -13.65 -47.63 -0.60
CA SER A 97 -13.02 -46.66 -1.50
C SER A 97 -13.06 -45.22 -0.97
N GLY A 98 -12.88 -45.05 0.35
CA GLY A 98 -12.92 -43.74 1.04
C GLY A 98 -14.32 -43.24 1.41
N VAL A 99 -15.39 -43.96 1.04
CA VAL A 99 -16.76 -43.64 1.46
C VAL A 99 -17.07 -44.41 2.74
N MET A 100 -17.31 -43.67 3.82
CA MET A 100 -17.74 -44.22 5.11
C MET A 100 -19.26 -44.17 5.25
N GLN A 101 -19.85 -45.25 5.73
CA GLN A 101 -21.28 -45.34 6.04
C GLN A 101 -21.50 -46.14 7.31
N SER A 102 -22.27 -45.61 8.24
CA SER A 102 -22.60 -46.31 9.48
C SER A 102 -23.99 -46.93 9.43
N GLY A 103 -24.16 -48.07 10.09
CA GLY A 103 -25.46 -48.68 10.34
C GLY A 103 -25.58 -49.25 11.76
N SER A 104 -26.62 -50.04 11.99
CA SER A 104 -26.90 -50.67 13.29
C SER A 104 -26.93 -52.18 13.17
N ILE A 105 -26.63 -52.85 14.27
CA ILE A 105 -26.74 -54.30 14.43
C ILE A 105 -27.91 -54.56 15.37
N PHE A 106 -28.81 -55.44 14.95
CA PHE A 106 -29.93 -55.88 15.77
C PHE A 106 -30.16 -57.36 15.53
N ASN A 107 -30.34 -58.14 16.60
CA ASN A 107 -30.44 -59.59 16.56
C ASN A 107 -29.29 -60.27 15.79
N SER A 108 -28.07 -59.77 15.96
CA SER A 108 -26.89 -60.30 15.25
C SER A 108 -27.01 -60.22 13.71
N GLU A 109 -27.78 -59.25 13.19
CA GLU A 109 -27.87 -58.95 11.76
C GLU A 109 -27.52 -57.50 11.45
N LEU A 110 -26.83 -57.28 10.33
CA LEU A 110 -26.46 -55.95 9.83
C LEU A 110 -27.69 -55.25 9.22
N GLN A 111 -28.19 -54.22 9.88
CA GLN A 111 -29.34 -53.44 9.44
C GLN A 111 -28.89 -52.23 8.62
N SER A 112 -29.53 -52.01 7.47
CA SER A 112 -29.27 -50.87 6.56
C SER A 112 -27.93 -50.93 5.83
N LEU A 113 -27.55 -52.12 5.33
CA LEU A 113 -26.37 -52.25 4.46
C LEU A 113 -26.52 -51.40 3.18
N PRO A 114 -25.48 -50.66 2.76
CA PRO A 114 -25.49 -50.02 1.46
C PRO A 114 -25.67 -51.04 0.33
N SER A 115 -26.29 -50.62 -0.77
CA SER A 115 -26.49 -51.46 -1.95
C SER A 115 -25.20 -52.11 -2.48
N SER A 116 -24.05 -51.48 -2.28
CA SER A 116 -22.73 -52.01 -2.63
C SER A 116 -22.19 -53.08 -1.66
N ALA A 117 -22.62 -53.07 -0.40
CA ALA A 117 -22.28 -54.10 0.59
C ALA A 117 -23.21 -55.33 0.48
N LEU A 118 -24.44 -55.15 -0.04
CA LEU A 118 -25.36 -56.25 -0.32
C LEU A 118 -24.87 -57.19 -1.44
N THR A 119 -24.06 -56.67 -2.36
CA THR A 119 -23.44 -57.48 -3.45
C THR A 119 -22.23 -58.30 -3.01
N GLU A 120 -21.60 -57.98 -1.88
CA GLU A 120 -20.40 -58.67 -1.38
C GLU A 120 -20.70 -59.69 -0.26
N GLU A 121 -21.97 -59.90 0.12
CA GLU A 121 -22.42 -60.85 1.17
C GLU A 121 -21.60 -60.78 2.48
N PHE A 122 -21.36 -59.57 3.00
CA PHE A 122 -20.63 -59.41 4.26
C PHE A 122 -21.37 -60.04 5.44
N SER A 123 -20.66 -60.90 6.19
CA SER A 123 -21.09 -61.42 7.49
C SER A 123 -20.45 -60.62 8.63
N LEU A 124 -21.03 -60.74 9.84
CA LEU A 124 -20.40 -60.24 11.07
C LEU A 124 -19.05 -60.91 11.36
N ASP A 125 -18.79 -62.09 10.79
CA ASP A 125 -17.53 -62.82 10.95
C ASP A 125 -16.34 -62.13 10.27
N ASP A 126 -16.61 -61.35 9.23
CA ASP A 126 -15.59 -60.57 8.50
C ASP A 126 -15.31 -59.21 9.17
N ALA A 127 -16.08 -58.87 10.20
CA ALA A 127 -15.99 -57.58 10.86
C ALA A 127 -14.89 -57.54 11.93
N ILE A 128 -14.15 -56.43 11.96
CA ILE A 128 -13.23 -56.16 13.06
C ILE A 128 -14.00 -55.54 14.21
N ILE A 129 -13.91 -56.17 15.37
CA ILE A 129 -14.51 -55.68 16.60
C ILE A 129 -13.65 -54.53 17.15
N LEU A 130 -14.23 -53.35 17.22
CA LEU A 130 -13.62 -52.18 17.82
C LEU A 130 -13.59 -52.34 19.33
N ASN A 131 -12.39 -52.46 19.89
CA ASN A 131 -12.21 -52.33 21.32
C ASN A 131 -11.94 -50.85 21.63
N SER A 132 -12.89 -50.20 22.29
CA SER A 132 -12.76 -48.80 22.69
C SER A 132 -12.74 -48.71 24.21
N ASP A 133 -11.65 -48.17 24.73
CA ASP A 133 -11.47 -47.83 26.15
C ASP A 133 -11.58 -46.32 26.32
N GLU A 134 -12.31 -45.88 27.35
CA GLU A 134 -12.55 -44.46 27.66
C GLU A 134 -11.24 -43.66 27.80
N SER A 135 -10.17 -44.29 28.26
CA SER A 135 -8.84 -43.71 28.43
C SER A 135 -8.10 -43.39 27.13
N THR A 136 -8.51 -44.01 26.02
CA THR A 136 -7.88 -43.83 24.70
C THR A 136 -8.63 -42.85 23.81
N LEU A 137 -9.83 -42.43 24.22
CA LEU A 137 -10.65 -41.52 23.46
C LEU A 137 -10.14 -40.08 23.54
N LYS A 138 -10.29 -39.38 22.41
CA LYS A 138 -10.04 -37.94 22.27
C LYS A 138 -11.33 -37.22 21.92
N LEU A 139 -11.43 -35.99 22.41
CA LEU A 139 -12.59 -35.16 22.13
C LEU A 139 -12.50 -34.53 20.73
N PRO A 140 -13.57 -34.60 19.92
CA PRO A 140 -13.67 -33.87 18.66
C PRO A 140 -13.53 -32.36 18.83
N ALA A 141 -13.12 -31.68 17.75
CA ALA A 141 -12.87 -30.24 17.79
C ALA A 141 -14.17 -29.44 17.97
N GLU A 142 -15.28 -29.91 17.40
CA GLU A 142 -16.59 -29.29 17.55
C GLU A 142 -17.60 -30.22 18.26
N GLN A 143 -18.26 -29.69 19.30
CA GLN A 143 -19.45 -30.33 19.85
C GLN A 143 -20.59 -30.36 18.82
N LEU A 144 -21.53 -31.29 18.97
CA LEU A 144 -22.74 -31.29 18.14
C LEU A 144 -23.53 -30.01 18.37
N LYS A 145 -24.12 -29.43 17.33
CA LYS A 145 -24.84 -28.16 17.42
C LYS A 145 -26.29 -28.33 16.99
N THR A 146 -27.19 -27.50 17.51
CA THR A 146 -28.56 -27.48 16.97
C THR A 146 -28.58 -26.84 15.58
N GLN A 147 -29.62 -27.10 14.78
CA GLN A 147 -29.73 -26.49 13.45
C GLN A 147 -29.72 -24.96 13.55
N LYS A 148 -30.39 -24.42 14.58
CA LYS A 148 -30.39 -22.98 14.90
C LYS A 148 -28.99 -22.43 15.20
N GLU A 149 -28.18 -23.18 15.94
CA GLU A 149 -26.79 -22.80 16.24
C GLU A 149 -25.91 -22.81 15.00
N ILE A 150 -26.05 -23.82 14.14
CA ILE A 150 -25.31 -23.93 12.87
C ILE A 150 -25.64 -22.74 11.97
N VAL A 151 -26.93 -22.44 11.80
CA VAL A 151 -27.38 -21.29 11.01
C VAL A 151 -26.84 -19.99 11.60
N LYS A 152 -26.97 -19.78 12.92
CA LYS A 152 -26.48 -18.57 13.60
C LYS A 152 -24.96 -18.40 13.44
N GLN A 153 -24.18 -19.48 13.56
CA GLN A 153 -22.74 -19.43 13.34
C GLN A 153 -22.38 -19.14 11.89
N SER A 154 -23.10 -19.72 10.93
CA SER A 154 -22.87 -19.45 9.51
C SER A 154 -23.18 -17.98 9.17
N LEU A 155 -24.25 -17.41 9.74
CA LEU A 155 -24.61 -16.01 9.58
C LEU A 155 -23.59 -15.08 10.25
N ALA A 156 -23.10 -15.42 11.44
CA ALA A 156 -22.05 -14.66 12.12
C ALA A 156 -20.73 -14.67 11.32
N LYS A 157 -20.33 -15.82 10.78
CA LYS A 157 -19.15 -15.95 9.90
C LYS A 157 -19.32 -15.13 8.62
N LYS A 158 -20.50 -15.17 7.98
CA LYS A 158 -20.81 -14.35 6.80
C LYS A 158 -20.74 -12.85 7.10
N LYS A 159 -21.31 -12.40 8.23
CA LYS A 159 -21.29 -10.98 8.63
C LYS A 159 -19.86 -10.48 8.88
N SER A 160 -19.02 -11.28 9.55
CA SER A 160 -17.61 -10.95 9.78
C SER A 160 -16.81 -10.86 8.48
N ASN A 161 -17.01 -11.80 7.55
CA ASN A 161 -16.30 -11.78 6.27
C ASN A 161 -16.77 -10.62 5.37
N GLN A 162 -18.06 -10.30 5.38
CA GLN A 162 -18.59 -9.16 4.65
C GLN A 162 -18.03 -7.83 5.18
N GLN A 163 -17.92 -7.68 6.50
CA GLN A 163 -17.32 -6.49 7.12
C GLN A 163 -15.84 -6.33 6.75
N ARG A 164 -15.08 -7.43 6.72
CA ARG A 164 -13.67 -7.41 6.28
C ARG A 164 -13.54 -6.99 4.81
N SER A 165 -14.40 -7.54 3.94
CA SER A 165 -14.40 -7.19 2.52
C SER A 165 -14.76 -5.72 2.29
N THR A 166 -15.75 -5.18 3.01
CA THR A 166 -16.12 -3.75 2.87
C THR A 166 -15.02 -2.81 3.35
N MET A 167 -14.30 -3.18 4.42
CA MET A 167 -13.21 -2.36 4.96
C MET A 167 -12.03 -2.26 3.97
N THR A 168 -11.70 -3.35 3.28
CA THR A 168 -10.64 -3.33 2.25
C THR A 168 -10.99 -2.43 1.08
N VAL A 169 -12.24 -2.45 0.61
CA VAL A 169 -12.69 -1.60 -0.51
C VAL A 169 -12.64 -0.12 -0.12
N VAL A 170 -13.09 0.22 1.10
CA VAL A 170 -13.03 1.60 1.62
C VAL A 170 -11.59 2.09 1.72
N LEU A 171 -10.66 1.23 2.15
CA LEU A 171 -9.24 1.57 2.24
C LEU A 171 -8.65 1.90 0.86
N ILE A 172 -8.98 1.12 -0.17
CA ILE A 172 -8.52 1.36 -1.55
C ILE A 172 -9.04 2.70 -2.07
N ILE A 173 -10.33 2.99 -1.85
CA ILE A 173 -10.94 4.27 -2.26
C ILE A 173 -10.28 5.44 -1.53
N ALA A 174 -10.02 5.31 -0.22
CA ALA A 174 -9.35 6.35 0.55
C ALA A 174 -7.91 6.63 0.05
N CYS A 175 -7.16 5.58 -0.31
CA CYS A 175 -5.84 5.74 -0.92
C CYS A 175 -5.91 6.45 -2.28
N GLY A 176 -6.92 6.14 -3.10
CA GLY A 176 -7.13 6.83 -4.39
C GLY A 176 -7.38 8.32 -4.22
N LEU A 177 -8.31 8.69 -3.33
CA LEU A 177 -8.62 10.11 -3.04
C LEU A 177 -7.41 10.86 -2.45
N ALA A 178 -6.59 10.20 -1.64
CA ALA A 178 -5.35 10.77 -1.12
C ALA A 178 -4.31 11.03 -2.24
N MET A 179 -4.23 10.15 -3.24
CA MET A 179 -3.36 10.36 -4.39
C MET A 179 -3.85 11.50 -5.28
N ASP A 180 -5.15 11.58 -5.56
CA ASP A 180 -5.73 12.66 -6.38
C ASP A 180 -5.52 14.03 -5.73
N THR A 181 -5.80 14.15 -4.43
CA THR A 181 -5.56 15.41 -3.69
C THR A 181 -4.08 15.79 -3.63
N PHE A 182 -3.18 14.80 -3.54
CA PHE A 182 -1.74 15.06 -3.59
C PHE A 182 -1.28 15.55 -4.97
N LEU A 183 -1.81 14.97 -6.05
CA LEU A 183 -1.53 15.37 -7.42
C LEU A 183 -2.02 16.79 -7.69
N ASP A 184 -3.24 17.14 -7.26
CA ASP A 184 -3.80 18.48 -7.43
C ASP A 184 -2.94 19.55 -6.73
N ILE A 185 -2.50 19.31 -5.50
CA ILE A 185 -1.61 20.22 -4.77
C ILE A 185 -0.25 20.38 -5.47
N GLN A 186 0.29 19.31 -6.04
CA GLN A 186 1.54 19.35 -6.82
C GLN A 186 1.37 20.19 -8.09
N HIS A 187 0.27 19.99 -8.83
CA HIS A 187 -0.03 20.74 -10.04
C HIS A 187 -0.24 22.22 -9.76
N GLU A 188 -0.97 22.57 -8.69
CA GLU A 188 -1.19 23.97 -8.31
C GLU A 188 0.13 24.66 -7.94
N LYS A 189 1.02 23.99 -7.19
CA LYS A 189 2.36 24.51 -6.88
C LYS A 189 3.20 24.74 -8.12
N GLN A 190 3.18 23.81 -9.08
CA GLN A 190 3.92 23.98 -10.34
C GLN A 190 3.34 25.14 -11.16
N ALA A 191 2.02 25.27 -11.27
CA ALA A 191 1.38 26.37 -11.99
C ALA A 191 1.70 27.75 -11.39
N GLN A 192 1.76 27.85 -10.06
CA GLN A 192 2.18 29.08 -9.37
C GLN A 192 3.65 29.41 -9.65
N LEU A 193 4.53 28.40 -9.68
CA LEU A 193 5.94 28.61 -10.03
C LEU A 193 6.12 29.06 -11.48
N PHE A 194 5.39 28.45 -12.42
CA PHE A 194 5.44 28.83 -13.84
C PHE A 194 4.96 30.27 -14.05
N SER A 195 3.82 30.65 -13.47
CA SER A 195 3.29 32.01 -13.59
C SER A 195 4.21 33.05 -12.92
N ALA A 196 4.83 32.72 -11.80
CA ALA A 196 5.84 33.58 -11.17
C ALA A 196 7.11 33.73 -12.03
N LEU A 197 7.52 32.67 -12.74
CA LEU A 197 8.66 32.70 -13.65
C LEU A 197 8.36 33.53 -14.89
N GLU A 198 7.17 33.37 -15.47
CA GLU A 198 6.71 34.14 -16.61
C GLU A 198 6.58 35.63 -16.29
N ASN A 199 6.01 35.96 -15.12
CA ASN A 199 5.98 37.34 -14.62
C ASN A 199 7.38 37.95 -14.43
N LYS A 200 8.37 37.16 -13.98
CA LYS A 200 9.75 37.63 -13.91
C LYS A 200 10.33 37.88 -15.31
N LEU A 201 10.05 36.99 -16.25
CA LEU A 201 10.51 37.12 -17.64
C LEU A 201 9.96 38.38 -18.30
N THR A 202 8.65 38.63 -18.17
CA THR A 202 8.02 39.83 -18.72
C THR A 202 8.56 41.12 -18.11
N VAL A 203 8.72 41.16 -16.78
CA VAL A 203 9.33 42.30 -16.08
C VAL A 203 10.76 42.55 -16.57
N THR A 204 11.59 41.50 -16.70
CA THR A 204 12.96 41.69 -17.21
C THR A 204 13.00 42.14 -18.67
N GLN A 205 12.04 41.71 -19.49
CA GLN A 205 11.96 42.11 -20.89
C GLN A 205 11.49 43.57 -21.03
N ASP A 206 10.55 44.00 -20.20
CA ASP A 206 10.11 45.40 -20.11
C ASP A 206 11.22 46.31 -19.57
N GLU A 207 11.99 45.84 -18.58
CA GLU A 207 13.18 46.54 -18.09
C GLU A 207 14.22 46.71 -19.20
N LEU A 208 14.53 45.65 -19.94
CA LEU A 208 15.44 45.70 -21.09
C LEU A 208 14.94 46.64 -22.19
N ALA A 209 13.65 46.59 -22.51
CA ALA A 209 13.03 47.49 -23.49
C ALA A 209 13.11 48.95 -23.03
N SER A 210 12.89 49.21 -21.74
CA SER A 210 12.98 50.55 -21.15
C SER A 210 14.42 51.09 -21.14
N LEU A 211 15.41 50.23 -20.85
CA LEU A 211 16.82 50.57 -20.89
C LEU A 211 17.29 50.83 -22.32
N ALA A 212 16.89 49.99 -23.28
CA ALA A 212 17.15 50.22 -24.70
C ALA A 212 16.53 51.55 -25.19
N LYS A 213 15.31 51.87 -24.75
CA LYS A 213 14.63 53.12 -25.09
C LYS A 213 15.31 54.34 -24.44
N ARG A 214 15.73 54.25 -23.17
CA ARG A 214 16.51 55.30 -22.49
C ARG A 214 17.86 55.53 -23.16
N LYS A 215 18.54 54.45 -23.58
CA LYS A 215 19.81 54.55 -24.32
C LYS A 215 19.64 55.25 -25.67
N ARG A 216 18.51 55.06 -26.36
CA ARG A 216 18.22 55.76 -27.63
C ARG A 216 17.90 57.25 -27.47
N TYR A 217 17.32 57.67 -26.35
CA TYR A 217 16.97 59.07 -26.12
C TYR A 217 18.11 59.92 -25.56
N ASN A 218 19.09 59.29 -24.89
CA ASN A 218 20.22 59.99 -24.31
C ASN A 218 21.51 59.63 -25.06
N ILE A 219 21.60 60.04 -26.32
CA ILE A 219 22.88 60.07 -27.04
C ILE A 219 23.71 61.19 -26.37
N PRO A 220 24.86 60.90 -25.73
CA PRO A 220 25.65 61.94 -25.09
C PRO A 220 26.16 62.91 -26.16
N SER A 221 25.56 64.10 -26.23
CA SER A 221 25.96 65.15 -27.15
C SER A 221 27.35 65.66 -26.76
N GLN A 222 28.38 65.29 -27.54
CA GLN A 222 29.76 65.75 -27.35
C GLN A 222 29.98 67.23 -27.70
N LYS A 223 28.91 67.95 -28.08
CA LYS A 223 28.97 69.35 -28.48
C LYS A 223 29.64 70.22 -27.41
N GLU A 224 29.30 70.01 -26.14
CA GLU A 224 29.87 70.79 -25.04
C GLU A 224 31.37 70.50 -24.83
N THR A 225 31.78 69.24 -24.97
CA THR A 225 33.18 68.80 -24.84
C THR A 225 34.04 69.30 -26.01
N LEU A 226 33.52 69.21 -27.24
CA LEU A 226 34.19 69.68 -28.45
C LEU A 226 34.32 71.20 -28.48
N THR A 227 33.30 71.94 -28.03
CA THR A 227 33.37 73.42 -27.92
C THR A 227 34.39 73.85 -26.87
N LYS A 228 34.50 73.16 -25.73
CA LYS A 228 35.52 73.44 -24.70
C LYS A 228 36.93 73.15 -25.20
N LEU A 229 37.13 72.05 -25.94
CA LEU A 229 38.42 71.73 -26.56
C LEU A 229 38.81 72.79 -27.60
N TYR A 230 37.88 73.15 -28.50
CA TYR A 230 38.12 74.14 -29.56
C TYR A 230 38.57 75.50 -29.00
N ASN A 231 37.87 76.02 -27.98
CA ASN A 231 38.21 77.30 -27.36
C ASN A 231 39.60 77.31 -26.71
N VAL A 232 40.10 76.15 -26.26
CA VAL A 232 41.46 76.07 -25.71
C VAL A 232 42.50 75.95 -26.81
N THR A 233 42.26 75.13 -27.83
CA THR A 233 43.20 74.95 -28.95
C THR A 233 43.37 76.20 -29.80
N ASP A 234 42.32 76.98 -30.03
CA ASP A 234 42.37 78.23 -30.82
C ASP A 234 43.24 79.32 -30.14
N SER A 235 43.44 79.20 -28.83
CA SER A 235 44.22 80.18 -28.04
C SER A 235 45.70 79.83 -27.85
N LEU A 236 46.16 78.68 -28.39
CA LEU A 236 47.55 78.22 -28.30
C LEU A 236 48.26 78.47 -29.64
N HIS A 237 49.26 79.36 -29.68
CA HIS A 237 50.06 79.62 -30.88
C HIS A 237 50.84 78.37 -31.34
N ASP A 238 50.95 78.21 -32.66
CA ASP A 238 51.31 77.00 -33.43
C ASP A 238 52.62 76.28 -33.07
N GLU A 239 53.51 76.87 -32.26
CA GLU A 239 54.84 76.29 -31.99
C GLU A 239 54.89 75.34 -30.77
N ALA A 240 53.78 75.10 -30.07
CA ALA A 240 53.78 74.33 -28.81
C ALA A 240 52.93 73.05 -28.80
N LEU A 241 52.40 72.61 -29.95
CA LEU A 241 51.46 71.50 -30.05
C LEU A 241 52.06 70.32 -30.84
N SER A 242 52.38 69.24 -30.15
CA SER A 242 52.57 67.92 -30.77
C SER A 242 51.40 67.03 -30.40
N ALA A 243 50.53 66.74 -31.37
CA ALA A 243 49.33 65.94 -31.16
C ALA A 243 49.35 64.69 -32.05
N SER A 244 49.05 63.53 -31.47
CA SER A 244 48.72 62.31 -32.22
C SER A 244 47.20 62.19 -32.27
N PHE A 245 46.59 62.52 -33.41
CA PHE A 245 45.14 62.37 -33.60
C PHE A 245 44.82 60.98 -34.14
N SER A 246 43.94 60.25 -33.46
CA SER A 246 43.30 59.05 -34.00
C SER A 246 41.79 59.28 -34.10
N LEU A 247 41.23 59.01 -35.28
CA LEU A 247 39.81 59.16 -35.60
C LEU A 247 38.98 57.91 -35.27
N LYS A 248 39.59 56.87 -34.67
CA LYS A 248 38.89 55.63 -34.32
C LYS A 248 38.07 55.76 -33.03
N SER A 249 36.88 55.16 -33.04
CA SER A 249 35.99 55.04 -31.88
C SER A 249 36.68 54.39 -30.68
N ASN A 250 36.42 54.89 -29.48
CA ASN A 250 36.92 54.44 -28.19
C ASN A 250 38.44 54.48 -27.98
N GLU A 251 39.20 55.19 -28.83
CA GLU A 251 40.63 55.36 -28.64
C GLU A 251 40.96 56.61 -27.79
N ILE A 252 41.99 56.51 -26.96
CA ILE A 252 42.43 57.58 -26.07
C ILE A 252 43.32 58.54 -26.86
N VAL A 253 42.86 59.78 -27.06
CA VAL A 253 43.65 60.83 -27.70
C VAL A 253 44.50 61.53 -26.65
N LYS A 254 45.80 61.66 -26.93
CA LYS A 254 46.78 62.33 -26.06
C LYS A 254 47.37 63.53 -26.78
N VAL A 255 47.25 64.70 -26.16
CA VAL A 255 47.86 65.94 -26.66
C VAL A 255 48.88 66.42 -25.64
N PHE A 256 50.10 66.67 -26.09
CA PHE A 256 51.19 67.16 -25.27
C PHE A 256 51.33 68.67 -25.45
N VAL A 257 51.27 69.42 -24.34
CA VAL A 257 51.33 70.88 -24.35
C VAL A 257 52.49 71.34 -23.46
N LYS A 258 53.31 72.27 -23.96
CA LYS A 258 54.40 72.88 -23.18
C LYS A 258 53.84 73.88 -22.16
N ASN A 259 54.18 73.72 -20.89
CA ASN A 259 53.74 74.60 -19.79
C ASN A 259 54.53 75.91 -19.81
N THR A 260 53.88 76.99 -20.23
CA THR A 260 54.28 78.36 -19.89
C THR A 260 53.43 78.86 -18.73
N ASN A 261 53.88 79.91 -18.02
CA ASN A 261 53.15 80.47 -16.85
C ASN A 261 51.70 80.91 -17.19
N VAL A 262 51.40 81.20 -18.46
CA VAL A 262 50.05 81.57 -18.94
C VAL A 262 49.18 80.33 -19.21
N ASN A 263 49.80 79.22 -19.61
CA ASN A 263 49.09 78.00 -20.02
C ASN A 263 48.70 77.10 -18.86
N ALA A 264 49.45 77.11 -17.75
CA ALA A 264 49.20 76.22 -16.61
C ALA A 264 47.82 76.44 -15.95
N ALA A 265 47.41 77.70 -15.74
CA ALA A 265 46.10 78.03 -15.15
C ALA A 265 44.93 77.69 -16.08
N ARG A 266 45.16 77.66 -17.39
CA ARG A 266 44.14 77.38 -18.40
C ARG A 266 43.98 75.88 -18.65
N ILE A 267 45.07 75.11 -18.60
CA ILE A 267 45.04 73.64 -18.64
C ILE A 267 44.31 73.06 -17.41
N SER A 268 44.39 73.71 -16.24
CA SER A 268 43.60 73.31 -15.08
C SER A 268 42.09 73.57 -15.23
N MET A 269 41.66 74.50 -16.09
CA MET A 269 40.23 74.74 -16.36
C MET A 269 39.59 73.67 -17.25
N LEU A 270 40.39 72.86 -17.95
CA LEU A 270 39.92 71.75 -18.78
C LEU A 270 39.59 70.49 -17.96
N ALA A 271 39.95 70.45 -16.68
CA ALA A 271 39.69 69.32 -15.79
C ALA A 271 38.22 69.31 -15.35
N SER A 272 37.32 69.01 -16.29
CA SER A 272 35.91 68.77 -15.98
C SER A 272 35.31 67.76 -16.95
N GLY A 273 34.70 66.69 -16.42
CA GLY A 273 34.05 65.64 -17.20
C GLY A 273 35.02 64.63 -17.82
N ASP A 274 34.76 64.25 -19.07
CA ASP A 274 35.45 63.19 -19.83
C ASP A 274 36.90 63.55 -20.29
N ILE A 275 37.43 64.71 -19.89
CA ILE A 275 38.79 65.19 -20.21
C ILE A 275 39.64 65.14 -18.95
N GLN A 276 40.74 64.39 -18.99
CA GLN A 276 41.72 64.31 -17.92
C GLN A 276 42.98 65.08 -18.29
N THR A 277 43.46 65.94 -17.39
CA THR A 277 44.71 66.67 -17.56
C THR A 277 45.71 66.19 -16.51
N VAL A 278 46.86 65.69 -16.96
CA VAL A 278 47.93 65.19 -16.08
C VAL A 278 49.21 65.92 -16.40
N ARG A 279 49.82 66.55 -15.38
CA ARG A 279 51.14 67.17 -15.51
C ARG A 279 52.20 66.09 -15.47
N VAL A 280 52.95 65.91 -16.55
CA VAL A 280 53.94 64.83 -16.69
C VAL A 280 55.36 65.32 -16.37
N SER A 281 55.63 66.62 -16.59
CA SER A 281 56.89 67.25 -16.19
C SER A 281 56.68 68.73 -15.83
N PRO A 282 57.67 69.42 -15.23
CA PRO A 282 57.58 70.85 -14.93
C PRO A 282 57.24 71.68 -16.18
N GLU A 283 57.73 71.26 -17.35
CA GLU A 283 57.58 71.96 -18.63
C GLU A 283 56.49 71.37 -19.54
N GLN A 284 55.79 70.30 -19.15
CA GLN A 284 54.85 69.62 -20.04
C GLN A 284 53.63 69.03 -19.33
N SER A 285 52.46 69.27 -19.91
CA SER A 285 51.17 68.70 -19.49
C SER A 285 50.58 67.86 -20.60
N VAL A 286 49.92 66.76 -20.23
CA VAL A 286 49.21 65.88 -21.17
C VAL A 286 47.72 66.02 -20.95
N ILE A 287 47.01 66.34 -22.02
CA ILE A 287 45.55 66.36 -22.07
C ILE A 287 45.12 65.05 -22.71
N THR A 288 44.29 64.29 -21.99
CA THR A 288 43.82 62.98 -22.40
C THR A 288 42.30 62.99 -22.46
N TRP A 289 41.72 62.58 -23.59
CA TRP A 289 40.28 62.33 -23.67
C TRP A 289 40.00 61.06 -24.46
N VAL A 290 38.85 60.44 -24.21
CA VAL A 290 38.40 59.24 -24.94
C VAL A 290 37.50 59.69 -26.09
N ASN A 291 37.87 59.35 -27.32
CA ASN A 291 37.05 59.64 -28.49
C ASN A 291 35.88 58.65 -28.58
N LYS A 292 34.73 58.96 -28.00
CA LYS A 292 33.52 58.11 -28.06
C LYS A 292 32.74 58.34 -29.36
N ASN A 293 33.36 58.14 -30.52
CA ASN A 293 32.66 58.21 -31.82
C ASN A 293 31.94 56.89 -32.10
N GLU A 294 30.67 56.73 -31.76
CA GLU A 294 29.87 55.61 -32.31
C GLU A 294 29.41 56.01 -33.73
N ASN A 295 29.91 55.30 -34.75
CA ASN A 295 29.27 55.26 -36.08
C ASN A 295 28.00 54.41 -36.00
#